data_AF-A0A1C3VGH3-F1
#
_entry.id   AF-A0A1C3VGH3-F1
#
_cell.length_a   1.000
_cell.length_b   1.000
_cell.length_c   1.000
_cell.angle_alpha   90.00
_cell.angle_beta   90.00
_cell.angle_gamma   90.00
#
_symmetry.space_group_name_H-M   'P 1'
#
loop_
_entity.id
_entity.type
_entity.pdbx_description
1 polymer ?
#
loop_
_entity_poly.entity_id
_entity_poly.type
_entity_poly.pdbx_seq_one_letter_code
_entity_poly.pdbx_strand_id
1 'polypeptide(L)'
;MIVSRRLLLGAAVVLAGSGSYLLGRSTPKEDTIADPDAYAAKLGRQQGLTIGFGDPSTFYAPPYLPVDAPVEGVVLSPADRTAVKDSLHGISKAFEAYPEQCLGRIIKAIFIAGKILIDGAEAGGTYGLDWIFLAAPSNVSAETRRLTAELGVHHETSSFIWLRNDALQRAFTALEPAGWQFQNSATDQIARNGQTAPPVETGFLSAYGATTSENDFNTYAEIVFSDPGRLIKLAESVPLIAKKLALTLDSYIAVDARLHETFARNGLLKAAGR
;
A
#
# COMPACT_ATOMS: atom_id res chain seq x y z
N MET A 1 -10.62 16.33 22.84
CA MET A 1 -11.71 15.34 22.72
C MET A 1 -11.09 14.08 22.13
N ILE A 2 -10.66 13.15 22.98
CA ILE A 2 -9.94 11.94 22.57
C ILE A 2 -11.00 10.95 22.11
N VAL A 3 -11.26 10.95 20.80
CA VAL A 3 -12.05 9.88 20.19
C VAL A 3 -11.23 8.61 20.37
N SER A 4 -11.76 7.63 21.10
CA SER A 4 -11.27 6.26 21.10
C SER A 4 -11.41 5.75 19.66
N ARG A 5 -10.37 5.99 18.85
CA ARG A 5 -10.26 5.46 17.49
C ARG A 5 -9.83 4.02 17.66
N ARG A 6 -10.79 3.09 17.54
CA ARG A 6 -10.44 1.75 17.10
C ARG A 6 -9.73 1.93 15.76
N LEU A 7 -8.41 1.78 15.74
CA LEU A 7 -7.66 1.67 14.50
C LEU A 7 -8.23 0.46 13.77
N LEU A 8 -8.87 0.70 12.63
CA LEU A 8 -9.09 -0.35 11.66
C LEU A 8 -7.70 -0.71 11.16
N LEU A 9 -7.22 -1.90 11.48
CA LEU A 9 -5.93 -2.37 11.00
C LEU A 9 -6.11 -2.82 9.55
N GLY A 10 -5.66 -1.98 8.61
CA GLY A 10 -5.37 -2.41 7.25
C GLY A 10 -4.14 -3.33 7.27
N ALA A 11 -4.20 -4.41 6.51
CA ALA A 11 -3.14 -5.41 6.45
C ALA A 11 -2.79 -5.73 5.00
N ALA A 12 -1.93 -4.96 4.34
CA ALA A 12 -1.47 -5.37 3.01
C ALA A 12 -0.82 -6.75 3.15
N VAL A 13 -1.32 -7.76 2.45
CA VAL A 13 -0.67 -9.08 2.43
C VAL A 13 -0.24 -9.38 1.01
N VAL A 14 1.06 -9.49 0.79
CA VAL A 14 1.60 -10.15 -0.39
C VAL A 14 2.52 -11.25 0.08
N LEU A 15 1.95 -12.37 0.52
CA LEU A 15 2.72 -13.60 0.73
C LEU A 15 1.93 -14.76 0.11
N ALA A 16 2.35 -15.13 -1.11
CA ALA A 16 2.00 -16.32 -1.90
C ALA A 16 0.83 -16.29 -2.92
N GLY A 17 0.43 -15.12 -3.45
CA GLY A 17 -0.59 -15.01 -4.52
C GLY A 17 -0.10 -14.54 -5.89
N SER A 18 1.21 -14.38 -6.11
CA SER A 18 1.76 -13.59 -7.23
C SER A 18 2.04 -14.37 -8.52
N GLY A 19 1.65 -15.66 -8.63
CA GLY A 19 1.95 -16.49 -9.79
C GLY A 19 1.51 -15.89 -11.14
N SER A 20 0.40 -15.15 -11.17
CA SER A 20 -0.08 -14.46 -12.37
C SER A 20 0.42 -13.02 -12.49
N TYR A 21 0.80 -12.37 -11.38
CA TYR A 21 1.27 -10.97 -11.36
C TYR A 21 2.75 -10.82 -11.75
N LEU A 22 3.54 -11.90 -11.60
CA LEU A 22 4.96 -11.95 -11.94
C LEU A 22 5.23 -12.24 -13.43
N LEU A 23 4.23 -12.67 -14.20
CA LEU A 23 4.39 -12.99 -15.62
C LEU A 23 4.55 -11.69 -16.43
N GLY A 24 5.81 -11.27 -16.63
CA GLY A 24 6.17 -10.21 -17.58
C GLY A 24 6.91 -9.00 -17.00
N ARG A 25 7.23 -8.98 -15.69
CA ARG A 25 8.05 -7.90 -15.11
C ARG A 25 9.54 -8.18 -15.35
N SER A 26 10.25 -7.24 -15.99
CA SER A 26 11.71 -7.31 -16.11
C SER A 26 12.36 -6.97 -14.77
N THR A 27 13.24 -7.84 -14.27
CA THR A 27 14.06 -7.55 -13.09
C THR A 27 15.15 -6.53 -13.45
N PRO A 28 15.21 -5.35 -12.81
CA PRO A 28 16.31 -4.42 -13.00
C PRO A 28 17.66 -5.05 -12.62
N LYS A 29 18.75 -4.55 -13.20
CA LYS A 29 20.11 -4.87 -12.78
C LYS A 29 20.28 -4.51 -11.30
N GLU A 30 20.83 -5.45 -10.51
CA GLU A 30 21.08 -5.25 -9.08
C GLU A 30 22.13 -4.16 -8.86
N ASP A 31 21.69 -2.96 -8.49
CA ASP A 31 22.56 -1.99 -7.83
C ASP A 31 22.82 -2.47 -6.41
N THR A 32 24.07 -2.79 -6.09
CA THR A 32 24.40 -3.34 -4.77
C THR A 32 24.27 -2.24 -3.71
N ILE A 33 23.28 -2.33 -2.82
CA ILE A 33 23.17 -1.43 -1.66
C ILE A 33 24.31 -1.77 -0.68
N ALA A 34 25.38 -0.98 -0.70
CA ALA A 34 26.51 -1.14 0.21
C ALA A 34 26.11 -0.78 1.66
N ASP A 35 25.49 0.39 1.84
CA ASP A 35 25.04 0.91 3.12
C ASP A 35 23.50 1.16 3.09
N PRO A 36 22.69 0.30 3.75
CA PRO A 36 21.24 0.45 3.76
C PRO A 36 20.78 1.69 4.53
N ASP A 37 21.54 2.17 5.52
CA ASP A 37 21.18 3.37 6.29
C ASP A 37 21.29 4.62 5.40
N ALA A 38 22.42 4.77 4.69
CA ALA A 38 22.62 5.86 3.74
C ALA A 38 21.62 5.82 2.57
N TYR A 39 21.29 4.62 2.08
CA TYR A 39 20.32 4.45 0.99
C TYR A 39 18.89 4.78 1.44
N ALA A 40 18.47 4.32 2.61
CA ALA A 40 17.19 4.67 3.23
C ALA A 40 17.07 6.19 3.43
N ALA A 41 18.13 6.86 3.93
CA ALA A 41 18.15 8.30 4.09
C ALA A 41 18.07 9.06 2.76
N LYS A 42 18.71 8.56 1.69
CA LYS A 42 18.60 9.12 0.34
C LYS A 42 17.16 9.04 -0.18
N LEU A 43 16.53 7.86 -0.11
CA LEU A 43 15.15 7.66 -0.53
C LEU A 43 14.18 8.50 0.30
N GLY A 44 14.37 8.55 1.62
CA GLY A 44 13.57 9.39 2.50
C GLY A 44 13.62 10.87 2.10
N ARG A 45 14.82 11.40 1.84
CA ARG A 45 14.98 12.78 1.32
C ARG A 45 14.29 12.99 -0.03
N GLN A 46 14.33 12.02 -0.94
CA GLN A 46 13.66 12.13 -2.25
C GLN A 46 12.13 12.32 -2.11
N GLN A 47 11.52 11.66 -1.13
CA GLN A 47 10.06 11.67 -0.95
C GLN A 47 9.57 12.52 0.22
N GLY A 48 10.46 13.18 0.97
CA GLY A 48 10.08 14.06 2.08
C GLY A 48 9.58 13.30 3.30
N LEU A 49 10.09 12.09 3.54
CA LEU A 49 9.71 11.21 4.63
C LEU A 49 10.94 10.54 5.26
N THR A 50 10.77 9.85 6.38
CA THR A 50 11.85 9.05 7.00
C THR A 50 11.67 7.58 6.65
N ILE A 51 12.76 6.85 6.39
CA ILE A 51 12.74 5.39 6.26
C ILE A 51 13.59 4.81 7.38
N GLY A 52 13.00 3.96 8.20
CA GLY A 52 13.67 3.31 9.33
C GLY A 52 13.59 1.79 9.25
N PHE A 53 14.51 1.15 9.97
CA PHE A 53 14.53 -0.29 10.24
C PHE A 53 15.32 -0.52 11.53
N GLY A 54 15.20 -1.69 12.14
CA GLY A 54 15.82 -2.00 13.43
C GLY A 54 14.78 -2.49 14.44
N ASP A 55 14.87 -2.04 15.69
CA ASP A 55 13.89 -2.36 16.73
C ASP A 55 12.60 -1.54 16.51
N PRO A 56 11.47 -2.18 16.14
CA PRO A 56 10.22 -1.49 15.88
C PRO A 56 9.69 -0.70 17.09
N SER A 57 10.01 -1.12 18.32
CA SER A 57 9.59 -0.42 19.55
C SER A 57 10.23 0.96 19.72
N THR A 58 11.29 1.24 18.97
CA THR A 58 12.04 2.51 19.03
C THR A 58 11.67 3.47 17.90
N PHE A 59 10.84 3.05 16.96
CA PHE A 59 10.53 3.83 15.77
C PHE A 59 9.32 4.73 15.95
N TYR A 60 9.54 6.03 15.82
CA TYR A 60 8.51 7.06 15.74
C TYR A 60 9.03 8.23 14.89
N ALA A 61 8.13 9.07 14.39
CA ALA A 61 8.48 10.29 13.68
C ALA A 61 7.90 11.50 14.41
N PRO A 62 8.63 12.61 14.60
CA PRO A 62 8.05 13.83 15.16
C PRO A 62 6.80 14.30 14.38
N PRO A 63 5.77 14.86 15.04
CA PRO A 63 5.73 15.25 16.46
C PRO A 63 5.33 14.13 17.44
N TYR A 64 5.20 12.89 16.98
CA TYR A 64 4.82 11.76 17.82
C TYR A 64 5.92 11.40 18.82
N LEU A 65 5.53 10.76 19.91
CA LEU A 65 6.40 10.37 21.01
C LEU A 65 6.64 8.85 20.99
N PRO A 66 7.64 8.33 21.71
CA PRO A 66 7.86 6.89 21.83
C PRO A 66 6.63 6.09 22.31
N VAL A 67 5.77 6.71 23.13
CA VAL A 67 4.53 6.09 23.61
C VAL A 67 3.51 5.85 22.49
N ASP A 68 3.64 6.57 21.37
CA ASP A 68 2.78 6.44 20.19
C ASP A 68 3.30 5.40 19.18
N ALA A 69 4.50 4.85 19.39
CA ALA A 69 5.12 3.88 18.49
C ALA A 69 4.36 2.54 18.41
N PRO A 70 3.87 1.94 19.52
CA PRO A 70 3.13 0.69 19.48
C PRO A 70 1.78 0.84 18.78
N VAL A 71 1.43 -0.13 17.92
CA VAL A 71 0.10 -0.24 17.32
C VAL A 71 -0.65 -1.37 18.03
N GLU A 72 -1.84 -1.09 18.56
CA GLU A 72 -2.67 -2.08 19.25
C GLU A 72 -2.96 -3.27 18.32
N GLY A 73 -2.87 -4.50 18.84
CA GLY A 73 -3.11 -5.72 18.05
C GLY A 73 -2.00 -6.11 17.08
N VAL A 74 -0.90 -5.33 17.00
CA VAL A 74 0.23 -5.58 16.10
C VAL A 74 1.48 -5.99 16.85
N VAL A 75 2.10 -7.08 16.41
CA VAL A 75 3.44 -7.50 16.85
C VAL A 75 4.42 -7.37 15.69
N LEU A 76 5.48 -6.61 15.90
CA LEU A 76 6.53 -6.37 14.93
C LEU A 76 7.82 -7.03 15.40
N SER A 77 8.53 -7.71 14.48
CA SER A 77 9.89 -8.18 14.74
C SER A 77 10.92 -7.28 14.04
N PRO A 78 12.17 -7.20 14.54
CA PRO A 78 13.24 -6.56 13.79
C PRO A 78 13.51 -7.31 12.47
N ALA A 79 13.94 -6.56 11.45
CA ALA A 79 14.32 -7.11 10.14
C ALA A 79 15.80 -7.48 10.07
N ASP A 80 16.14 -8.52 9.31
CA ASP A 80 17.53 -8.80 8.94
C ASP A 80 18.06 -7.74 7.97
N ARG A 81 19.32 -7.32 8.11
CA ARG A 81 19.91 -6.26 7.27
C ARG A 81 19.94 -6.63 5.78
N THR A 82 20.05 -7.91 5.42
CA THR A 82 19.98 -8.36 4.03
C THR A 82 18.56 -8.26 3.50
N ALA A 83 17.56 -8.65 4.30
CA ALA A 83 16.16 -8.50 3.95
C ALA A 83 15.75 -7.03 3.78
N VAL A 84 16.30 -6.13 4.60
CA VAL A 84 16.12 -4.67 4.47
C VAL A 84 16.57 -4.17 3.09
N LYS A 85 17.70 -4.64 2.56
CA LYS A 85 18.19 -4.23 1.23
C LYS A 85 17.20 -4.57 0.12
N ASP A 86 16.62 -5.77 0.17
CA ASP A 86 15.59 -6.17 -0.79
C ASP A 86 14.35 -5.27 -0.70
N SER A 87 13.87 -4.98 0.51
CA SER A 87 12.73 -4.09 0.70
C SER A 87 13.04 -2.66 0.26
N LEU A 88 14.26 -2.15 0.47
CA LEU A 88 14.69 -0.84 -0.02
C LEU A 88 14.68 -0.74 -1.55
N HIS A 89 15.00 -1.81 -2.27
CA HIS A 89 14.81 -1.86 -3.72
C HIS A 89 13.33 -1.77 -4.12
N GLY A 90 12.44 -2.49 -3.42
CA GLY A 90 11.00 -2.40 -3.64
C GLY A 90 10.43 -1.01 -3.37
N ILE A 91 10.85 -0.38 -2.27
CA ILE A 91 10.46 1.01 -1.93
C ILE A 91 10.97 1.98 -2.99
N SER A 92 12.24 1.85 -3.42
CA SER A 92 12.78 2.67 -4.50
C SER A 92 11.96 2.53 -5.78
N LYS A 93 11.50 1.31 -6.09
CA LYS A 93 10.66 1.06 -7.27
C LYS A 93 9.30 1.74 -7.15
N ALA A 94 8.63 1.64 -6.00
CA ALA A 94 7.37 2.34 -5.75
C ALA A 94 7.52 3.86 -5.88
N PHE A 95 8.65 4.42 -5.44
CA PHE A 95 8.91 5.87 -5.49
C PHE A 95 9.01 6.44 -6.90
N GLU A 96 9.34 5.61 -7.90
CA GLU A 96 9.35 6.03 -9.32
C GLU A 96 7.96 6.47 -9.81
N ALA A 97 6.89 5.97 -9.18
CA ALA A 97 5.51 6.27 -9.56
C ALA A 97 4.99 7.60 -9.01
N TYR A 98 5.75 8.26 -8.11
CA TYR A 98 5.36 9.48 -7.44
C TYR A 98 6.30 10.65 -7.78
N PRO A 99 5.76 11.87 -7.99
CA PRO A 99 6.59 13.07 -7.97
C PRO A 99 7.42 13.15 -6.68
N GLU A 100 8.62 13.71 -6.75
CA GLU A 100 9.44 13.93 -5.56
C GLU A 100 8.67 14.74 -4.50
N GLN A 101 8.91 14.44 -3.23
CA GLN A 101 8.22 15.01 -2.07
C GLN A 101 6.71 14.73 -2.00
N CYS A 102 6.15 13.86 -2.85
CA CYS A 102 4.71 13.60 -2.86
C CYS A 102 4.29 12.75 -1.65
N LEU A 103 4.99 11.65 -1.39
CA LEU A 103 4.60 10.73 -0.32
C LEU A 103 4.72 11.35 1.08
N GLY A 104 5.69 12.24 1.30
CA GLY A 104 5.87 13.03 2.52
C GLY A 104 4.69 13.96 2.87
N ARG A 105 3.80 14.23 1.90
CA ARG A 105 2.54 14.95 2.12
C ARG A 105 1.45 14.07 2.72
N ILE A 106 1.59 12.74 2.59
CA ILE A 106 0.61 11.75 3.03
C ILE A 106 1.08 11.08 4.32
N ILE A 107 2.32 10.60 4.34
CA ILE A 107 2.92 9.89 5.49
C ILE A 107 4.23 10.55 5.90
N LYS A 108 4.59 10.42 7.17
CA LYS A 108 5.86 10.91 7.74
C LYS A 108 6.98 9.90 7.63
N ALA A 109 6.65 8.61 7.65
CA ALA A 109 7.68 7.59 7.65
C ALA A 109 7.25 6.22 7.11
N ILE A 110 8.25 5.42 6.74
CA ILE A 110 8.14 4.00 6.39
C ILE A 110 9.07 3.24 7.34
N PHE A 111 8.56 2.19 7.97
CA PHE A 111 9.38 1.28 8.77
C PHE A 111 9.44 -0.11 8.15
N ILE A 112 10.64 -0.67 8.02
CA ILE A 112 10.84 -2.04 7.54
C ILE A 112 10.97 -2.96 8.75
N ALA A 113 9.96 -3.80 8.96
CA ALA A 113 9.92 -4.81 10.02
C ALA A 113 10.27 -6.19 9.44
N GLY A 114 10.75 -7.12 10.26
CA GLY A 114 11.00 -8.50 9.83
C GLY A 114 9.68 -9.22 9.57
N LYS A 115 8.91 -9.45 10.63
CA LYS A 115 7.54 -9.95 10.59
C LYS A 115 6.57 -8.92 11.15
N ILE A 116 5.36 -8.94 10.61
CA ILE A 116 4.20 -8.21 11.11
C ILE A 116 3.13 -9.26 11.41
N LEU A 117 2.68 -9.31 12.66
CA LEU A 117 1.54 -10.14 13.07
C LEU A 117 0.40 -9.22 13.49
N ILE A 118 -0.79 -9.42 12.92
CA ILE A 118 -2.01 -8.72 13.29
C ILE A 118 -3.00 -9.77 13.78
N ASP A 119 -3.38 -9.67 15.06
CA ASP A 119 -4.21 -10.70 15.72
C ASP A 119 -3.67 -12.13 15.52
N GLY A 120 -2.33 -12.27 15.49
CA GLY A 120 -1.64 -13.54 15.31
C GLY A 120 -1.48 -14.02 13.86
N ALA A 121 -2.03 -13.33 12.87
CA ALA A 121 -1.86 -13.64 11.44
C ALA A 121 -0.73 -12.83 10.80
N GLU A 122 0.09 -13.47 9.94
CA GLU A 122 1.18 -12.80 9.23
C GLU A 122 0.64 -11.83 8.16
N ALA A 123 1.09 -10.57 8.23
CA ALA A 123 0.78 -9.51 7.28
C ALA A 123 2.04 -9.05 6.53
N GLY A 124 1.86 -8.54 5.30
CA GLY A 124 2.92 -7.93 4.48
C GLY A 124 3.15 -6.45 4.77
N GLY A 125 2.17 -5.77 5.38
CA GLY A 125 2.20 -4.37 5.76
C GLY A 125 1.10 -4.05 6.76
N THR A 126 1.22 -2.87 7.37
CA THR A 126 0.14 -2.21 8.11
C THR A 126 0.51 -0.72 8.27
N TYR A 127 -0.29 0.04 9.00
CA TYR A 127 -0.01 1.45 9.29
C TYR A 127 -0.19 1.81 10.76
N GLY A 128 0.58 2.82 11.19
CA GLY A 128 0.42 3.50 12.47
C GLY A 128 -0.28 4.85 12.31
N LEU A 129 0.03 5.82 13.17
CA LEU A 129 -0.65 7.11 13.18
C LEU A 129 -0.36 7.99 11.95
N ASP A 130 0.87 7.94 11.46
CA ASP A 130 1.37 8.77 10.34
C ASP A 130 2.53 8.08 9.59
N TRP A 131 2.69 6.78 9.78
CA TRP A 131 3.73 5.97 9.13
C TRP A 131 3.19 4.61 8.75
N ILE A 132 3.84 3.98 7.79
CA ILE A 132 3.52 2.62 7.34
C ILE A 132 4.61 1.65 7.81
N PHE A 133 4.22 0.39 8.00
CA PHE A 133 5.11 -0.72 8.27
C PHE A 133 5.08 -1.68 7.09
N LEU A 134 6.26 -2.15 6.67
CA LEU A 134 6.42 -3.12 5.58
C LEU A 134 7.19 -4.33 6.09
N ALA A 135 6.68 -5.53 5.82
CA ALA A 135 7.32 -6.77 6.22
C ALA A 135 8.48 -7.13 5.28
N ALA A 136 9.56 -7.61 5.87
CA ALA A 136 10.77 -8.09 5.20
C ALA A 136 11.21 -9.42 5.83
N PRO A 137 10.38 -10.47 5.77
CA PRO A 137 10.68 -11.70 6.48
C PRO A 137 11.83 -12.44 5.77
N SER A 138 12.78 -12.94 6.55
CA SER A 138 13.99 -13.58 6.00
C SER A 138 13.71 -14.96 5.38
N ASN A 139 12.55 -15.56 5.65
CA ASN A 139 12.15 -16.89 5.17
C ASN A 139 11.48 -16.89 3.77
N VAL A 140 11.46 -15.75 3.06
CA VAL A 140 10.94 -15.66 1.69
C VAL A 140 12.04 -15.26 0.69
N SER A 141 11.75 -15.28 -0.61
CA SER A 141 12.72 -14.86 -1.63
C SER A 141 12.95 -13.34 -1.63
N ALA A 142 14.09 -12.92 -2.16
CA ALA A 142 14.40 -11.50 -2.39
C ALA A 142 13.35 -10.82 -3.28
N GLU A 143 12.91 -11.51 -4.33
CA GLU A 143 11.87 -11.04 -5.25
C GLU A 143 10.55 -10.80 -4.52
N THR A 144 10.13 -11.73 -3.65
CA THR A 144 8.92 -11.57 -2.85
C THR A 144 9.03 -10.38 -1.90
N ARG A 145 10.18 -10.18 -1.24
CA ARG A 145 10.39 -8.98 -0.38
C ARG A 145 10.32 -7.68 -1.16
N ARG A 146 10.95 -7.62 -2.34
CA ARG A 146 10.92 -6.46 -3.24
C ARG A 146 9.48 -6.14 -3.64
N LEU A 147 8.74 -7.13 -4.13
CA LEU A 147 7.35 -6.95 -4.54
C LEU A 147 6.44 -6.56 -3.37
N THR A 148 6.61 -7.19 -2.20
CA THR A 148 5.84 -6.86 -0.99
C THR A 148 6.07 -5.41 -0.59
N ALA A 149 7.32 -4.96 -0.61
CA ALA A 149 7.64 -3.58 -0.28
C ALA A 149 7.13 -2.58 -1.35
N GLU A 150 7.24 -2.90 -2.64
CA GLU A 150 6.70 -2.08 -3.73
C GLU A 150 5.18 -1.88 -3.58
N LEU A 151 4.42 -2.98 -3.49
CA LEU A 151 2.97 -2.93 -3.40
C LEU A 151 2.50 -2.36 -2.04
N GLY A 152 3.18 -2.72 -0.95
CA GLY A 152 2.85 -2.25 0.38
C GLY A 152 3.00 -0.73 0.54
N VAL A 153 3.96 -0.08 -0.15
CA VAL A 153 4.04 1.38 -0.16
C VAL A 153 2.74 1.98 -0.72
N HIS A 154 2.25 1.48 -1.86
CA HIS A 154 1.03 1.98 -2.47
C HIS A 154 -0.21 1.70 -1.60
N HIS A 155 -0.34 0.46 -1.12
CA HIS A 155 -1.46 0.01 -0.31
C HIS A 155 -1.57 0.79 1.00
N GLU A 156 -0.53 0.77 1.82
CA GLU A 156 -0.60 1.34 3.17
C GLU A 156 -0.63 2.87 3.15
N THR A 157 0.00 3.50 2.16
CA THR A 157 -0.12 4.96 1.99
C THR A 157 -1.56 5.35 1.61
N SER A 158 -2.24 4.54 0.80
CA SER A 158 -3.59 4.85 0.33
C SER A 158 -4.62 4.85 1.46
N SER A 159 -4.43 4.04 2.51
CA SER A 159 -5.21 4.08 3.75
C SER A 159 -5.26 5.49 4.38
N PHE A 160 -4.17 6.27 4.33
CA PHE A 160 -4.18 7.65 4.85
C PHE A 160 -5.00 8.61 3.99
N ILE A 161 -5.06 8.40 2.68
CA ILE A 161 -5.93 9.19 1.80
C ILE A 161 -7.39 8.84 2.09
N TRP A 162 -7.68 7.55 2.25
CA TRP A 162 -8.99 7.05 2.63
C TRP A 162 -9.45 7.65 3.96
N LEU A 163 -8.69 7.45 5.04
CA LEU A 163 -9.04 7.84 6.41
C LEU A 163 -9.19 9.35 6.62
N ARG A 164 -8.57 10.17 5.77
CA ARG A 164 -8.61 11.64 5.88
C ARG A 164 -9.64 12.28 4.94
N ASN A 165 -10.39 11.49 4.18
CA ASN A 165 -11.31 12.00 3.16
C ASN A 165 -12.71 11.34 3.23
N ASP A 166 -13.57 11.86 4.11
CA ASP A 166 -14.94 11.35 4.27
C ASP A 166 -15.77 11.42 2.98
N ALA A 167 -15.52 12.40 2.11
CA ALA A 167 -16.24 12.54 0.85
C ALA A 167 -15.86 11.41 -0.13
N LEU A 168 -14.57 11.08 -0.22
CA LEU A 168 -14.09 9.92 -0.96
C LEU A 168 -14.71 8.63 -0.41
N GLN A 169 -14.67 8.41 0.91
CA GLN A 169 -15.23 7.21 1.53
C GLN A 169 -16.70 7.01 1.12
N ARG A 170 -17.53 8.06 1.29
CA ARG A 170 -18.95 8.01 0.89
C ARG A 170 -19.12 7.73 -0.60
N ALA A 171 -18.36 8.40 -1.45
CA ALA A 171 -18.47 8.25 -2.91
C ALA A 171 -18.04 6.85 -3.37
N PHE A 172 -16.99 6.30 -2.78
CA PHE A 172 -16.45 4.99 -3.14
C PHE A 172 -17.35 3.87 -2.61
N THR A 173 -17.82 3.97 -1.36
CA THR A 173 -18.79 3.02 -0.78
C THR A 173 -20.12 3.01 -1.53
N ALA A 174 -20.56 4.14 -2.09
CA ALA A 174 -21.75 4.17 -2.94
C ALA A 174 -21.61 3.38 -4.26
N LEU A 175 -20.39 2.94 -4.62
CA LEU A 175 -20.10 2.10 -5.79
C LEU A 175 -19.95 0.62 -5.44
N GLU A 176 -20.16 0.23 -4.18
CA GLU A 176 -20.09 -1.16 -3.76
C GLU A 176 -21.31 -1.96 -4.25
N PRO A 177 -21.17 -3.27 -4.55
CA PRO A 177 -22.29 -4.10 -4.93
C PRO A 177 -23.36 -4.15 -3.83
N ALA A 178 -24.63 -4.02 -4.23
CA ALA A 178 -25.75 -4.05 -3.29
C ALA A 178 -25.76 -5.36 -2.48
N GLY A 179 -25.83 -5.23 -1.16
CA GLY A 179 -25.87 -6.37 -0.25
C GLY A 179 -24.53 -7.06 -0.01
N TRP A 180 -23.41 -6.53 -0.54
CA TRP A 180 -22.09 -7.09 -0.27
C TRP A 180 -21.79 -7.13 1.23
N GLN A 181 -21.26 -8.26 1.71
CA GLN A 181 -20.91 -8.45 3.11
C GLN A 181 -19.39 -8.52 3.25
N PHE A 182 -18.82 -7.50 3.88
CA PHE A 182 -17.40 -7.42 4.17
C PHE A 182 -16.99 -8.36 5.31
N GLN A 183 -15.68 -8.59 5.43
CA GLN A 183 -15.11 -9.36 6.52
C GLN A 183 -15.00 -8.51 7.78
N ASN A 184 -15.15 -9.14 8.94
CA ASN A 184 -15.23 -8.43 10.23
C ASN A 184 -13.97 -8.57 11.09
N SER A 185 -12.96 -9.34 10.65
CA SER A 185 -11.70 -9.54 11.38
C SER A 185 -10.50 -9.46 10.45
N ALA A 186 -9.35 -9.01 10.96
CA ALA A 186 -8.10 -8.97 10.20
C ALA A 186 -7.69 -10.37 9.74
N THR A 187 -7.88 -11.39 10.59
CA THR A 187 -7.61 -12.79 10.25
C THR A 187 -8.41 -13.27 9.03
N ASP A 188 -9.72 -12.96 8.97
CA ASP A 188 -10.56 -13.34 7.83
C ASP A 188 -10.18 -12.59 6.55
N GLN A 189 -9.81 -11.31 6.67
CA GLN A 189 -9.33 -10.50 5.54
C GLN A 189 -8.04 -11.10 4.97
N ILE A 190 -7.07 -11.42 5.83
CA ILE A 190 -5.79 -12.03 5.44
C ILE A 190 -6.02 -13.40 4.78
N ALA A 191 -6.91 -14.23 5.34
CA ALA A 191 -7.24 -15.54 4.79
C ALA A 191 -7.88 -15.50 3.40
N ARG A 192 -8.49 -14.36 3.00
CA ARG A 192 -9.10 -14.17 1.68
C ARG A 192 -8.10 -13.92 0.56
N ASN A 193 -6.87 -13.49 0.86
CA ASN A 193 -5.92 -13.05 -0.16
C ASN A 193 -5.57 -14.14 -1.19
N GLY A 194 -5.48 -15.40 -0.76
CA GLY A 194 -5.21 -16.54 -1.64
C GLY A 194 -6.43 -17.11 -2.37
N GLN A 195 -7.60 -16.49 -2.22
CA GLN A 195 -8.85 -16.99 -2.79
C GLN A 195 -9.12 -16.38 -4.17
N THR A 196 -10.03 -17.01 -4.91
CA THR A 196 -10.52 -16.48 -6.18
C THR A 196 -11.19 -15.13 -5.96
N ALA A 197 -10.79 -14.13 -6.75
CA ALA A 197 -11.45 -12.83 -6.75
C ALA A 197 -12.93 -12.97 -7.14
N PRO A 198 -13.82 -12.09 -6.62
CA PRO A 198 -15.17 -11.99 -7.14
C PRO A 198 -15.19 -11.71 -8.66
N PRO A 199 -16.32 -11.95 -9.35
CA PRO A 199 -16.47 -11.57 -10.74
C PRO A 199 -16.10 -10.10 -10.96
N VAL A 200 -15.37 -9.79 -12.04
CA VAL A 200 -14.83 -8.45 -12.30
C VAL A 200 -15.92 -7.38 -12.41
N GLU A 201 -17.14 -7.79 -12.75
CA GLU A 201 -18.35 -6.95 -12.83
C GLU A 201 -18.76 -6.38 -11.47
N THR A 202 -18.33 -7.00 -10.37
CA THR A 202 -18.49 -6.45 -9.01
C THR A 202 -17.63 -5.21 -8.76
N GLY A 203 -16.63 -4.96 -9.63
CA GLY A 203 -15.71 -3.83 -9.51
C GLY A 203 -14.63 -4.01 -8.45
N PHE A 204 -14.51 -5.17 -7.80
CA PHE A 204 -13.38 -5.52 -6.95
C PHE A 204 -12.22 -6.04 -7.80
N LEU A 205 -10.99 -5.60 -7.51
CA LEU A 205 -9.80 -5.98 -8.31
C LEU A 205 -9.07 -7.23 -7.80
N SER A 206 -9.40 -7.69 -6.59
CA SER A 206 -8.86 -8.90 -5.97
C SER A 206 -9.81 -9.45 -4.90
N ALA A 207 -9.55 -10.68 -4.45
CA ALA A 207 -10.27 -11.26 -3.30
C ALA A 207 -10.05 -10.45 -2.02
N TYR A 208 -8.83 -9.92 -1.84
CA TYR A 208 -8.48 -9.07 -0.71
C TYR A 208 -9.19 -7.70 -0.76
N GLY A 209 -9.27 -7.07 -1.93
CA GLY A 209 -10.01 -5.81 -2.11
C GLY A 209 -11.49 -5.95 -1.78
N ALA A 210 -12.06 -7.16 -1.91
CA ALA A 210 -13.44 -7.44 -1.57
C ALA A 210 -13.71 -7.64 -0.06
N THR A 211 -12.71 -7.40 0.80
CA THR A 211 -12.80 -7.68 2.24
C THR A 211 -13.24 -6.49 3.08
N THR A 212 -12.92 -5.26 2.67
CA THR A 212 -13.41 -3.99 3.25
C THR A 212 -13.43 -2.90 2.17
N SER A 213 -14.19 -1.82 2.39
CA SER A 213 -14.18 -0.64 1.49
C SER A 213 -12.80 -0.01 1.35
N GLU A 214 -12.03 0.02 2.45
CA GLU A 214 -10.66 0.52 2.47
C GLU A 214 -9.74 -0.37 1.62
N ASN A 215 -9.80 -1.69 1.81
CA ASN A 215 -8.99 -2.62 1.02
C ASN A 215 -9.35 -2.58 -0.47
N ASP A 216 -10.62 -2.35 -0.81
CA ASP A 216 -11.02 -2.11 -2.19
C ASP A 216 -10.27 -0.91 -2.76
N PHE A 217 -10.40 0.26 -2.12
CA PHE A 217 -9.66 1.47 -2.50
C PHE A 217 -8.14 1.25 -2.59
N ASN A 218 -7.57 0.56 -1.61
CA ASN A 218 -6.13 0.31 -1.54
C ASN A 218 -5.64 -0.57 -2.69
N THR A 219 -6.44 -1.56 -3.12
CA THR A 219 -6.10 -2.38 -4.30
C THR A 219 -6.18 -1.61 -5.61
N TYR A 220 -7.04 -0.59 -5.71
CA TYR A 220 -6.98 0.35 -6.84
C TYR A 220 -5.68 1.15 -6.80
N ALA A 221 -5.27 1.65 -5.64
CA ALA A 221 -4.02 2.38 -5.49
C ALA A 221 -2.80 1.53 -5.88
N GLU A 222 -2.72 0.27 -5.43
CA GLU A 222 -1.67 -0.66 -5.83
C GLU A 222 -1.54 -0.75 -7.36
N ILE A 223 -2.64 -0.98 -8.06
CA ILE A 223 -2.61 -1.24 -9.50
C ILE A 223 -2.39 0.07 -10.29
N VAL A 224 -2.95 1.21 -9.85
CA VAL A 224 -2.71 2.54 -10.46
C VAL A 224 -1.22 2.81 -10.61
N PHE A 225 -0.43 2.52 -9.58
CA PHE A 225 0.98 2.87 -9.56
C PHE A 225 1.91 1.74 -10.05
N SER A 226 1.52 0.47 -9.88
CA SER A 226 2.39 -0.67 -10.21
C SER A 226 2.08 -1.37 -11.54
N ASP A 227 0.85 -1.27 -12.07
CA ASP A 227 0.43 -1.82 -13.37
C ASP A 227 -0.76 -1.03 -13.97
N PRO A 228 -0.55 0.23 -14.39
CA PRO A 228 -1.63 1.06 -14.93
C PRO A 228 -2.27 0.47 -16.19
N GLY A 229 -1.50 -0.30 -16.98
CA GLY A 229 -1.99 -0.93 -18.21
C GLY A 229 -3.08 -1.97 -17.94
N ARG A 230 -2.96 -2.75 -16.86
CA ARG A 230 -4.02 -3.67 -16.42
C ARG A 230 -5.28 -2.90 -16.03
N LEU A 231 -5.16 -1.82 -15.26
CA LEU A 231 -6.32 -1.07 -14.79
C LEU A 231 -7.07 -0.35 -15.93
N ILE A 232 -6.33 0.16 -16.93
CA ILE A 232 -6.92 0.76 -18.14
C ILE A 232 -7.81 -0.26 -18.86
N LYS A 233 -7.30 -1.46 -19.15
CA LYS A 233 -8.08 -2.52 -19.82
C LYS A 233 -9.35 -2.89 -19.06
N LEU A 234 -9.25 -2.95 -17.72
CA LEU A 234 -10.39 -3.24 -16.85
C LEU A 234 -11.42 -2.10 -16.86
N ALA A 235 -10.97 -0.85 -16.76
CA ALA A 235 -11.83 0.33 -16.79
C ALA A 235 -12.55 0.51 -18.15
N GLU A 236 -11.88 0.19 -19.26
CA GLU A 236 -12.48 0.20 -20.60
C GLU A 236 -13.59 -0.85 -20.76
N SER A 237 -13.50 -1.96 -20.03
CA SER A 237 -14.44 -3.08 -20.12
C SER A 237 -15.58 -3.01 -19.09
N VAL A 238 -15.33 -2.41 -17.92
CA VAL A 238 -16.26 -2.39 -16.78
C VAL A 238 -16.46 -0.95 -16.30
N PRO A 239 -17.60 -0.30 -16.62
CA PRO A 239 -17.86 1.10 -16.25
C PRO A 239 -17.77 1.39 -14.74
N LEU A 240 -18.06 0.40 -13.89
CA LEU A 240 -17.91 0.53 -12.45
C LEU A 240 -16.44 0.71 -12.03
N ILE A 241 -15.52 -0.01 -12.68
CA ILE A 241 -14.07 0.11 -12.45
C ILE A 241 -13.59 1.49 -12.90
N ALA A 242 -14.07 2.00 -14.05
CA ALA A 242 -13.74 3.37 -14.49
C ALA A 242 -14.16 4.44 -13.47
N LYS A 243 -15.35 4.29 -12.85
CA LYS A 243 -15.82 5.21 -11.80
C LYS A 243 -14.96 5.15 -10.54
N LYS A 244 -14.63 3.95 -10.06
CA LYS A 244 -13.75 3.78 -8.89
C LYS A 244 -12.35 4.31 -9.18
N LEU A 245 -11.80 4.02 -10.36
CA LEU A 245 -10.54 4.60 -10.85
C LEU A 245 -10.58 6.13 -10.80
N ALA A 246 -11.63 6.77 -11.34
CA ALA A 246 -11.75 8.22 -11.31
C ALA A 246 -11.68 8.79 -9.89
N LEU A 247 -12.37 8.18 -8.93
CA LEU A 247 -12.31 8.59 -7.52
C LEU A 247 -10.91 8.41 -6.93
N THR A 248 -10.23 7.31 -7.27
CA THR A 248 -8.84 7.07 -6.86
C THR A 248 -7.92 8.15 -7.41
N LEU A 249 -7.94 8.43 -8.72
CA LEU A 249 -7.06 9.43 -9.33
C LEU A 249 -7.32 10.83 -8.75
N ASP A 250 -8.58 11.24 -8.64
CA ASP A 250 -8.95 12.55 -8.09
C ASP A 250 -8.44 12.73 -6.66
N SER A 251 -8.53 11.67 -5.84
CA SER A 251 -8.07 11.71 -4.44
C SER A 251 -6.55 11.94 -4.34
N TYR A 252 -5.77 11.35 -5.23
CA TYR A 252 -4.33 11.54 -5.29
C TYR A 252 -3.95 12.91 -5.91
N ILE A 253 -4.65 13.36 -6.94
CA ILE A 253 -4.46 14.70 -7.53
C ILE A 253 -4.73 15.79 -6.49
N ALA A 254 -5.72 15.60 -5.61
CA ALA A 254 -6.01 16.53 -4.53
C ALA A 254 -4.86 16.66 -3.50
N VAL A 255 -4.04 15.62 -3.34
CA VAL A 255 -2.83 15.68 -2.50
C VAL A 255 -1.69 16.40 -3.22
N ASP A 256 -1.46 16.06 -4.49
CA ASP A 256 -0.43 16.67 -5.32
C ASP A 256 -0.87 16.79 -6.77
N ALA A 257 -1.11 18.03 -7.22
CA ALA A 257 -1.60 18.31 -8.56
C ALA A 257 -0.66 17.80 -9.69
N ARG A 258 0.63 17.57 -9.39
CA ARG A 258 1.59 17.01 -10.37
C ARG A 258 1.26 15.56 -10.75
N LEU A 259 0.50 14.85 -9.93
CA LEU A 259 0.01 13.51 -10.28
C LEU A 259 -0.98 13.54 -11.44
N HIS A 260 -1.65 14.67 -11.71
CA HIS A 260 -2.52 14.80 -12.89
C HIS A 260 -1.73 14.54 -14.18
N GLU A 261 -0.54 15.16 -14.33
CA GLU A 261 0.29 14.93 -15.51
C GLU A 261 0.79 13.48 -15.58
N THR A 262 1.15 12.89 -14.44
CA THR A 262 1.58 11.49 -14.36
C THR A 262 0.47 10.55 -14.85
N PHE A 263 -0.76 10.74 -14.37
CA PHE A 263 -1.93 9.97 -14.77
C PHE A 263 -2.41 10.26 -16.19
N ALA A 264 -2.14 11.45 -16.72
CA ALA A 264 -2.39 11.76 -18.12
C ALA A 264 -1.43 10.99 -19.03
N ARG A 265 -0.12 11.03 -18.73
CA ARG A 265 0.93 10.40 -19.55
C ARG A 265 0.79 8.88 -19.62
N ASN A 266 0.30 8.24 -18.55
CA ASN A 266 0.10 6.79 -18.54
C ASN A 266 -1.29 6.36 -19.05
N GLY A 267 -2.17 7.30 -19.44
CA GLY A 267 -3.49 7.02 -20.01
C GLY A 267 -4.61 6.75 -19.00
N LEU A 268 -4.33 6.81 -17.69
CA LEU A 268 -5.33 6.54 -16.65
C LEU A 268 -6.48 7.55 -16.63
N LEU A 269 -6.20 8.84 -16.85
CA LEU A 269 -7.28 9.86 -16.88
C LEU A 269 -8.32 9.55 -17.96
N LYS A 270 -7.85 9.21 -19.17
CA LYS A 270 -8.74 8.83 -20.27
C LYS A 270 -9.58 7.59 -19.92
N ALA A 271 -8.96 6.57 -19.34
CA ALA A 271 -9.65 5.35 -18.93
C ALA A 271 -10.68 5.60 -17.81
N ALA A 272 -10.43 6.61 -16.96
CA ALA A 272 -11.35 7.08 -15.93
C ALA A 272 -12.50 7.96 -16.47
N GLY A 273 -12.52 8.26 -17.77
CA GLY A 273 -13.49 9.18 -18.38
C GLY A 273 -13.25 10.65 -18.02
N ARG A 274 -11.98 11.04 -17.79
CA ARG A 274 -11.54 12.40 -17.49
C ARG A 274 -10.77 13.03 -18.63
#